data_AF-A0A5Q4E6E3-F1
#
_entry.id   AF-A0A5Q4E6E3-F1
#
_cell.length_a   1.000
_cell.length_b   1.000
_cell.length_c   1.000
_cell.angle_alpha   90.00
_cell.angle_beta   90.00
_cell.angle_gamma   90.00
#
_symmetry.space_group_name_H-M   'P 1'
#
loop_
_entity.id
_entity.type
_entity.pdbx_description
1 polymer ?
#
loop_
_entity_poly.entity_id
_entity_poly.type
_entity_poly.pdbx_seq_one_letter_code
_entity_poly.pdbx_strand_id
1 'polypeptide(L)'
;MNTEEPDFKDVKALRKQAEKILQQKKAQARLDEANEADAKKLLHELQVHQIELEMQNEELQKAYDTAEEALKKYTLVYDQAPMGFVTLESDGTISELNFAAAEMLGDRRFSLMGSIFKLHILEESKSSFARFFNKVYTSHKKESCKVMLGGDNETPHQVYLEGIVIENDTKCLLSMINVSQLK
;
A
#
# COMPACT_ATOMS: atom_id res chain seq x y z
N MET A 1 -33.35 -91.95 -31.87
CA MET A 1 -33.77 -90.60 -31.41
C MET A 1 -33.10 -90.38 -30.07
N ASN A 2 -31.90 -89.76 -30.06
CA ASN A 2 -31.16 -89.46 -28.84
C ASN A 2 -31.42 -88.00 -28.47
N THR A 3 -32.16 -87.77 -27.40
CA THR A 3 -32.26 -86.47 -26.73
C THR A 3 -31.35 -86.56 -25.50
N GLU A 4 -30.14 -86.02 -25.63
CA GLU A 4 -29.25 -85.80 -24.49
C GLU A 4 -29.89 -84.74 -23.58
N GLU A 5 -30.30 -85.15 -22.38
CA GLU A 5 -30.76 -84.24 -21.33
C GLU A 5 -29.59 -83.35 -20.88
N PRO A 6 -29.77 -82.02 -20.78
CA PRO A 6 -28.67 -81.12 -20.43
C PRO A 6 -28.19 -81.37 -19.00
N ASP A 7 -26.87 -81.58 -18.83
CA ASP A 7 -26.24 -81.82 -17.54
C ASP A 7 -26.59 -80.71 -16.53
N PHE A 8 -27.40 -81.06 -15.53
CA PHE A 8 -27.94 -80.16 -14.51
C PHE A 8 -26.84 -79.49 -13.66
N LYS A 9 -25.59 -80.01 -13.69
CA LYS A 9 -24.42 -79.38 -13.08
C LYS A 9 -23.93 -78.16 -13.85
N ASP A 10 -24.05 -78.18 -15.17
CA ASP A 10 -23.55 -77.14 -16.08
C ASP A 10 -24.41 -75.86 -15.98
N VAL A 11 -25.74 -76.02 -15.88
CA VAL A 11 -26.68 -74.89 -15.71
C VAL A 11 -26.50 -74.17 -14.36
N LYS A 12 -26.26 -74.90 -13.27
CA LYS A 12 -25.97 -74.30 -11.95
C LYS A 12 -24.60 -73.62 -11.92
N ALA A 13 -23.60 -74.19 -12.57
CA ALA A 13 -22.27 -73.57 -12.69
C ALA A 13 -22.34 -72.26 -13.50
N LEU A 14 -23.05 -72.26 -14.63
CA LEU A 14 -23.31 -71.09 -15.46
C LEU A 14 -24.05 -69.99 -14.70
N ARG A 15 -25.06 -70.34 -13.88
CA ARG A 15 -25.77 -69.37 -13.03
C ARG A 15 -24.84 -68.73 -12.00
N LYS A 16 -24.01 -69.53 -11.32
CA LYS A 16 -23.05 -69.03 -10.33
C LYS A 16 -21.99 -68.12 -10.97
N GLN A 17 -21.57 -68.43 -12.19
CA GLN A 17 -20.66 -67.59 -12.97
C GLN A 17 -21.34 -66.27 -13.40
N ALA A 18 -22.59 -66.32 -13.86
CA ALA A 18 -23.37 -65.14 -14.20
C ALA A 18 -23.57 -64.20 -12.99
N GLU A 19 -23.86 -64.75 -11.81
CA GLU A 19 -24.00 -63.98 -10.56
C GLU A 19 -22.68 -63.28 -10.17
N LYS A 20 -21.53 -63.97 -10.31
CA LYS A 20 -20.20 -63.36 -10.07
C LYS A 20 -19.91 -62.23 -11.05
N ILE A 21 -20.18 -62.42 -12.34
CA ILE A 21 -19.97 -61.38 -13.37
C ILE A 21 -20.89 -60.18 -13.10
N LEU A 22 -22.14 -60.42 -12.70
CA LEU A 22 -23.07 -59.35 -12.34
C LEU A 22 -22.60 -58.58 -11.11
N GLN A 23 -22.07 -59.25 -10.09
CA GLN A 23 -21.49 -58.58 -8.92
C GLN A 23 -20.25 -57.75 -9.29
N GLN A 24 -19.36 -58.27 -10.13
CA GLN A 24 -18.19 -57.54 -10.61
C GLN A 24 -18.58 -56.30 -11.44
N LYS A 25 -19.54 -56.44 -12.36
CA LYS A 25 -20.06 -55.31 -13.14
C LYS A 25 -20.70 -54.24 -12.25
N LYS A 26 -21.45 -54.65 -11.22
CA LYS A 26 -22.04 -53.73 -10.24
C LYS A 26 -20.98 -53.02 -9.39
N ALA A 27 -19.91 -53.73 -8.99
CA ALA A 27 -18.81 -53.13 -8.26
C ALA A 27 -18.04 -52.12 -9.12
N GLN A 28 -17.79 -52.45 -10.39
CA GLN A 28 -17.14 -51.55 -11.35
C GLN A 28 -17.98 -50.30 -11.60
N ALA A 29 -19.28 -50.45 -11.87
CA ALA A 29 -20.18 -49.32 -12.10
C ALA A 29 -20.23 -48.36 -10.90
N ARG A 30 -20.23 -48.88 -9.67
CA ARG A 30 -20.16 -48.04 -8.45
C ARG A 30 -18.83 -47.30 -8.32
N LEU A 31 -17.73 -47.92 -8.73
CA LEU A 31 -16.41 -47.29 -8.72
C LEU A 31 -16.34 -46.16 -9.76
N ASP A 32 -16.88 -46.40 -10.95
CA ASP A 32 -16.94 -45.42 -12.04
C ASP A 32 -17.84 -44.23 -11.67
N GLU A 33 -19.01 -44.49 -11.05
CA GLU A 33 -19.91 -43.45 -10.53
C GLU A 33 -19.24 -42.61 -9.42
N ALA A 34 -18.51 -43.23 -8.50
CA ALA A 34 -17.78 -42.52 -7.45
C ALA A 34 -16.66 -41.64 -8.04
N ASN A 35 -15.89 -42.17 -8.99
CA ASN A 35 -14.85 -41.42 -9.69
C ASN A 35 -15.42 -40.24 -10.49
N GLU A 36 -16.58 -40.41 -11.15
CA GLU A 36 -17.25 -39.33 -11.87
C GLU A 36 -17.77 -38.24 -10.92
N ALA A 37 -18.29 -38.62 -9.75
CA ALA A 37 -18.70 -37.69 -8.71
C ALA A 37 -17.52 -36.89 -8.15
N ASP A 38 -16.39 -37.55 -7.87
CA ASP A 38 -15.16 -36.90 -7.41
C ASP A 38 -14.58 -35.96 -8.47
N ALA A 39 -14.57 -36.37 -9.74
CA ALA A 39 -14.13 -35.51 -10.84
C ALA A 39 -15.02 -34.27 -11.00
N LYS A 40 -16.34 -34.41 -10.90
CA LYS A 40 -17.28 -33.28 -10.92
C LYS A 40 -17.08 -32.33 -9.75
N LYS A 41 -16.82 -32.87 -8.56
CA LYS A 41 -16.53 -32.06 -7.36
C LYS A 41 -15.25 -31.24 -7.53
N LEU A 42 -14.16 -31.88 -8.00
CA LEU A 42 -12.90 -31.18 -8.26
C LEU A 42 -13.03 -30.10 -9.35
N LEU A 43 -13.78 -30.38 -10.42
CA LEU A 43 -14.08 -29.37 -11.45
C LEU A 43 -14.86 -28.19 -10.88
N HIS A 44 -15.85 -28.46 -10.01
CA HIS A 44 -16.60 -27.40 -9.35
C HIS A 44 -15.71 -26.56 -8.42
N GLU A 45 -14.89 -27.20 -7.58
CA GLU A 45 -13.94 -26.51 -6.70
C GLU A 45 -12.95 -25.65 -7.51
N LEU A 46 -12.43 -26.17 -8.63
CA LEU A 46 -11.56 -25.41 -9.52
C LEU A 46 -12.27 -24.19 -10.14
N GLN A 47 -13.53 -24.35 -10.56
CA GLN A 47 -14.33 -23.24 -11.11
C GLN A 47 -14.60 -22.17 -10.04
N VAL A 48 -14.93 -22.59 -8.82
CA VAL A 48 -15.12 -21.66 -7.70
C VAL A 48 -13.82 -20.89 -7.44
N HIS A 49 -12.68 -21.59 -7.34
CA HIS A 49 -11.39 -20.93 -7.17
C HIS A 49 -11.00 -20.00 -8.31
N GLN A 50 -11.36 -20.34 -9.55
CA GLN A 50 -11.13 -19.47 -10.69
C GLN A 50 -11.91 -18.16 -10.55
N ILE A 51 -13.19 -18.24 -10.21
CA ILE A 51 -14.02 -17.05 -9.99
C ILE A 51 -13.52 -16.24 -8.78
N GLU A 52 -13.12 -16.90 -7.70
CA GLU A 52 -12.50 -16.25 -6.53
C GLU A 52 -11.24 -15.47 -6.91
N LEU A 53 -10.35 -16.06 -7.72
CA LEU A 53 -9.14 -15.38 -8.19
C LEU A 53 -9.46 -14.19 -9.10
N GLU A 54 -10.44 -14.33 -9.99
CA GLU A 54 -10.90 -13.24 -10.85
C GLU A 54 -11.44 -12.07 -10.02
N MET A 55 -12.28 -12.35 -9.00
CA MET A 55 -12.79 -11.34 -8.08
C MET A 55 -11.67 -10.66 -7.28
N GLN A 56 -10.70 -11.43 -6.75
CA GLN A 56 -9.55 -10.87 -6.02
C GLN A 56 -8.70 -9.97 -6.90
N ASN A 57 -8.51 -10.34 -8.17
CA ASN A 57 -7.77 -9.51 -9.12
C ASN A 57 -8.52 -8.20 -9.43
N GLU A 58 -9.83 -8.25 -9.60
CA GLU A 58 -10.66 -7.04 -9.78
C GLU A 58 -10.60 -6.11 -8.57
N GLU A 59 -10.65 -6.65 -7.35
CA GLU A 59 -10.49 -5.88 -6.11
C GLU A 59 -9.10 -5.25 -6.02
N LEU A 60 -8.05 -6.00 -6.36
CA LEU A 60 -6.68 -5.51 -6.39
C LEU A 60 -6.52 -4.37 -7.40
N GLN A 61 -7.09 -4.50 -8.61
CA GLN A 61 -7.04 -3.45 -9.62
C GLN A 61 -7.74 -2.18 -9.14
N LYS A 62 -8.93 -2.30 -8.54
CA LYS A 62 -9.65 -1.16 -7.97
C LYS A 62 -8.86 -0.48 -6.86
N ALA A 63 -8.21 -1.25 -5.99
CA ALA A 63 -7.37 -0.73 -4.92
C ALA A 63 -6.14 0.01 -5.49
N TYR A 64 -5.51 -0.54 -6.54
CA TYR A 64 -4.40 0.08 -7.24
C TYR A 64 -4.81 1.42 -7.87
N ASP A 65 -5.90 1.45 -8.63
CA ASP A 65 -6.40 2.66 -9.29
C ASP A 65 -6.72 3.76 -8.28
N THR A 66 -7.33 3.38 -7.14
CA THR A 66 -7.63 4.32 -6.05
C THR A 66 -6.36 4.89 -5.42
N ALA A 67 -5.36 4.04 -5.18
CA ALA A 67 -4.07 4.48 -4.63
C ALA A 67 -3.32 5.40 -5.61
N GLU A 68 -3.37 5.09 -6.90
CA GLU A 68 -2.75 5.91 -7.95
C GLU A 68 -3.42 7.29 -8.06
N GLU A 69 -4.76 7.34 -8.01
CA GLU A 69 -5.51 8.60 -8.02
C GLU A 69 -5.19 9.46 -6.78
N ALA A 70 -5.14 8.83 -5.60
CA ALA A 70 -4.77 9.50 -4.37
C ALA A 70 -3.34 10.06 -4.42
N LEU A 71 -2.40 9.28 -4.94
CA LEU A 71 -1.01 9.71 -5.12
C LEU A 71 -0.91 10.88 -6.11
N LYS A 72 -1.59 10.82 -7.25
CA LYS A 72 -1.63 11.91 -8.24
C LYS A 72 -2.15 13.21 -7.61
N LYS A 73 -3.25 13.12 -6.86
CA LYS A 73 -3.84 14.29 -6.18
C LYS A 73 -2.91 14.83 -5.08
N TYR A 74 -2.29 13.95 -4.31
CA TYR A 74 -1.31 14.34 -3.30
C TYR A 74 -0.12 15.08 -3.93
N THR A 75 0.53 14.50 -4.93
CA THR A 75 1.66 15.13 -5.64
C THR A 75 1.27 16.48 -6.24
N LEU A 76 0.07 16.58 -6.83
CA LEU A 76 -0.42 17.85 -7.38
C LEU A 76 -0.56 18.94 -6.30
N VAL A 77 -1.08 18.61 -5.12
CA VAL A 77 -1.31 19.62 -4.08
C VAL A 77 -0.05 19.89 -3.26
N TYR A 78 0.75 18.87 -2.98
CA TYR A 78 1.93 18.97 -2.12
C TYR A 78 3.18 19.42 -2.88
N ASP A 79 3.57 18.71 -3.93
CA ASP A 79 4.82 18.99 -4.65
C ASP A 79 4.70 20.23 -5.55
N GLN A 80 3.50 20.51 -6.10
CA GLN A 80 3.26 21.70 -6.93
C GLN A 80 2.68 22.89 -6.13
N ALA A 81 2.60 22.80 -4.79
CA ALA A 81 2.14 23.92 -3.99
C ALA A 81 3.14 25.11 -4.07
N PRO A 82 2.65 26.36 -4.15
CA PRO A 82 3.51 27.54 -4.09
C PRO A 82 4.05 27.82 -2.67
N MET A 83 3.48 27.14 -1.67
CA MET A 83 3.91 27.21 -0.27
C MET A 83 4.94 26.11 0.00
N GLY A 84 6.02 26.46 0.70
CA GLY A 84 7.01 25.48 1.13
C GLY A 84 6.47 24.64 2.29
N PHE A 85 6.50 23.32 2.17
CA PHE A 85 6.20 22.40 3.26
C PHE A 85 7.47 21.64 3.65
N VAL A 86 7.71 21.53 4.95
CA VAL A 86 8.83 20.79 5.52
C VAL A 86 8.33 20.00 6.72
N THR A 87 8.70 18.73 6.81
CA THR A 87 8.52 17.93 8.01
C THR A 87 9.86 17.80 8.71
N LEU A 88 9.91 18.17 9.98
CA LEU A 88 11.09 18.05 10.83
C LEU A 88 10.88 16.93 11.85
N GLU A 89 11.93 16.16 12.10
CA GLU A 89 12.05 15.33 13.28
C GLU A 89 12.22 16.19 14.54
N SER A 90 12.01 15.60 15.71
CA SER A 90 12.14 16.29 17.01
C SER A 90 13.50 16.95 17.28
N ASP A 91 14.56 16.53 16.58
CA ASP A 91 15.90 17.14 16.64
C ASP A 91 16.10 18.27 15.62
N GLY A 92 15.10 18.55 14.79
CA GLY A 92 15.13 19.56 13.73
C GLY A 92 15.71 19.06 12.40
N THR A 93 15.93 17.76 12.25
CA THR A 93 16.32 17.13 10.99
C THR A 93 15.17 17.14 9.98
N ILE A 94 15.44 17.51 8.74
CA ILE A 94 14.45 17.48 7.66
C ILE A 94 14.18 16.03 7.24
N SER A 95 12.98 15.52 7.52
CA SER A 95 12.55 14.19 7.07
C SER A 95 11.72 14.23 5.79
N GLU A 96 11.03 15.33 5.51
CA GLU A 96 10.32 15.55 4.24
C GLU A 96 10.33 17.03 3.84
N LEU A 97 10.26 17.30 2.54
CA LEU A 97 10.02 18.64 2.01
C LEU A 97 9.47 18.58 0.59
N ASN A 98 8.67 19.58 0.21
CA ASN A 98 8.18 19.76 -1.17
C ASN A 98 9.15 20.60 -2.04
N PHE A 99 8.83 20.74 -3.33
CA PHE A 99 9.68 21.49 -4.26
C PHE A 99 9.81 22.98 -3.89
N ALA A 100 8.72 23.64 -3.51
CA ALA A 100 8.76 25.04 -3.10
C ALA A 100 9.64 25.26 -1.87
N ALA A 101 9.64 24.34 -0.90
CA ALA A 101 10.53 24.42 0.26
C ALA A 101 12.00 24.24 -0.15
N ALA A 102 12.30 23.30 -1.04
CA ALA A 102 13.65 23.10 -1.55
C ALA A 102 14.18 24.35 -2.27
N GLU A 103 13.33 24.96 -3.11
CA GLU A 103 13.63 26.23 -3.78
C GLU A 103 13.87 27.36 -2.77
N MET A 104 13.02 27.51 -1.75
CA MET A 104 13.22 28.53 -0.70
C MET A 104 14.48 28.32 0.15
N LEU A 105 14.95 27.09 0.26
CA LEU A 105 16.18 26.73 0.99
C LEU A 105 17.43 26.80 0.10
N GLY A 106 17.27 27.00 -1.21
CA GLY A 106 18.37 27.20 -2.15
C GLY A 106 19.19 25.97 -2.51
N ASP A 107 18.68 24.76 -2.27
CA ASP A 107 19.37 23.51 -2.60
C ASP A 107 18.40 22.43 -3.09
N ARG A 108 18.95 21.37 -3.69
CA ARG A 108 18.19 20.23 -4.18
C ARG A 108 17.63 19.44 -3.01
N ARG A 109 16.41 18.92 -3.19
CA ARG A 109 15.73 18.04 -2.21
C ARG A 109 16.66 16.95 -1.65
N PHE A 110 17.44 16.27 -2.50
CA PHE A 110 18.35 15.20 -2.06
C PHE A 110 19.44 15.68 -1.08
N SER A 111 19.94 16.91 -1.21
CA SER A 111 20.93 17.50 -0.29
C SER A 111 20.30 17.93 1.04
N LEU A 112 19.03 18.36 0.99
CA LEU A 112 18.30 18.89 2.14
C LEU A 112 17.73 17.80 3.04
N MET A 113 17.33 16.67 2.44
CA MET A 113 16.85 15.50 3.18
C MET A 113 17.91 15.01 4.17
N GLY A 114 17.52 14.84 5.43
CA GLY A 114 18.43 14.43 6.51
C GLY A 114 19.35 15.55 7.03
N SER A 115 19.29 16.75 6.47
CA SER A 115 20.03 17.90 6.98
C SER A 115 19.28 18.59 8.13
N ILE A 116 20.00 19.34 8.97
CA ILE A 116 19.41 20.10 10.07
C ILE A 116 18.86 21.42 9.51
N PHE A 117 17.55 21.68 9.68
CA PHE A 117 16.89 22.87 9.12
C PHE A 117 17.55 24.20 9.56
N LYS A 118 18.01 24.25 10.81
CA LYS A 118 18.69 25.43 11.40
C LYS A 118 19.97 25.85 10.65
N LEU A 119 20.58 24.97 9.85
CA LEU A 119 21.76 25.30 9.05
C LEU A 119 21.44 26.23 7.88
N HIS A 120 20.19 26.24 7.42
CA HIS A 120 19.71 27.09 6.31
C HIS A 120 19.14 28.43 6.79
N ILE A 121 19.16 28.68 8.11
CA ILE A 121 18.72 29.92 8.74
C ILE A 121 19.93 30.79 9.05
N LEU A 122 19.87 32.07 8.66
CA LEU A 122 20.90 33.05 8.99
C LEU A 122 21.01 33.30 10.50
N GLU A 123 22.23 33.63 10.95
CA GLU A 123 22.59 33.73 12.37
C GLU A 123 21.63 34.62 13.18
N GLU A 124 21.23 35.77 12.61
CA GLU A 124 20.30 36.73 13.24
C GLU A 124 18.92 36.14 13.55
N SER A 125 18.50 35.10 12.82
CA SER A 125 17.19 34.47 12.98
C SER A 125 17.22 33.15 13.76
N LYS A 126 18.41 32.60 14.06
CA LYS A 126 18.55 31.30 14.73
C LYS A 126 17.89 31.27 16.11
N SER A 127 18.00 32.34 16.89
CA SER A 127 17.37 32.45 18.22
C SER A 127 15.84 32.54 18.13
N SER A 128 15.32 33.23 17.10
CA SER A 128 13.89 33.31 16.83
C SER A 128 13.32 31.93 16.49
N PHE A 129 13.99 31.20 15.60
CA PHE A 129 13.63 29.84 15.23
C PHE A 129 13.69 28.88 16.42
N ALA A 130 14.77 28.89 17.21
CA ALA A 130 14.90 27.99 18.36
C ALA A 130 13.77 28.18 19.38
N ARG A 131 13.40 29.44 19.66
CA ARG A 131 12.25 29.74 20.52
C ARG A 131 10.94 29.24 19.92
N PHE A 132 10.73 29.47 18.62
CA PHE A 132 9.57 28.96 17.90
C PHE A 132 9.48 27.44 17.96
N PHE A 133 10.55 26.73 17.60
CA PHE A 133 10.60 25.28 17.55
C PHE A 133 10.30 24.67 18.94
N ASN A 134 10.94 25.17 20.00
CA ASN A 134 10.61 24.76 21.37
C ASN A 134 9.16 25.07 21.76
N LYS A 135 8.61 26.20 21.29
CA LYS A 135 7.24 26.60 21.60
C LYS A 135 6.22 25.68 20.93
N VAL A 136 6.47 25.24 19.71
CA VAL A 136 5.60 24.29 18.98
C VAL A 136 5.45 23.00 19.79
N TYR A 137 6.55 22.42 20.28
CA TYR A 137 6.53 21.20 21.12
C TYR A 137 5.97 21.40 22.53
N THR A 138 6.09 22.59 23.12
CA THR A 138 5.56 22.83 24.47
C THR A 138 4.08 23.21 24.46
N SER A 139 3.63 23.98 23.48
CA SER A 139 2.26 24.48 23.40
C SER A 139 1.29 23.50 22.75
N HIS A 140 1.80 22.57 21.93
CA HIS A 140 1.00 21.63 21.11
C HIS A 140 -0.04 22.36 20.24
N LYS A 141 0.24 23.62 19.92
CA LYS A 141 -0.60 24.50 19.10
C LYS A 141 0.21 24.98 17.91
N LYS A 142 -0.52 25.55 16.95
CA LYS A 142 0.10 26.29 15.86
C LYS A 142 0.87 27.47 16.43
N GLU A 143 2.13 27.57 16.07
CA GLU A 143 2.98 28.73 16.35
C GLU A 143 3.50 29.30 15.04
N SER A 144 4.06 30.50 15.09
CA SER A 144 4.70 31.10 13.93
C SER A 144 5.88 31.96 14.28
N CYS A 145 6.76 32.17 13.29
CA CYS A 145 7.84 33.13 13.39
C CYS A 145 8.25 33.63 11.99
N LYS A 146 9.04 34.70 11.96
CA LYS A 146 9.76 35.11 10.75
C LYS A 146 11.22 34.76 10.91
N VAL A 147 11.83 34.24 9.86
CA VAL A 147 13.27 33.96 9.80
C VAL A 147 13.83 34.43 8.47
N MET A 148 15.11 34.77 8.48
CA MET A 148 15.90 34.97 7.28
C MET A 148 16.54 33.64 6.88
N LEU A 149 16.21 33.16 5.69
CA LEU A 149 16.92 32.04 5.07
C LEU A 149 18.10 32.57 4.26
N GLY A 150 19.13 31.75 4.16
CA GLY A 150 20.30 32.06 3.34
C GLY A 150 21.27 30.89 3.32
N GLY A 151 21.81 30.63 2.13
CA GLY A 151 22.89 29.67 1.89
C GLY A 151 24.01 30.31 1.07
N ASP A 152 25.06 29.55 0.78
CA ASP A 152 26.27 30.06 0.12
C ASP A 152 26.02 30.63 -1.30
N ASN A 153 24.90 30.25 -1.95
CA ASN A 153 24.60 30.61 -3.34
C ASN A 153 23.28 31.37 -3.55
N GLU A 154 22.57 31.75 -2.47
CA GLU A 154 21.26 32.42 -2.59
C GLU A 154 21.22 33.77 -1.90
N THR A 155 20.47 34.71 -2.49
CA THR A 155 20.18 35.99 -1.86
C THR A 155 19.33 35.76 -0.62
N PRO A 156 19.75 36.25 0.56
CA PRO A 156 18.95 36.16 1.76
C PRO A 156 17.55 36.70 1.57
N HIS A 157 16.56 35.94 2.02
CA HIS A 157 15.16 36.34 1.93
C HIS A 157 14.43 36.00 3.23
N GLN A 158 13.40 36.79 3.52
CA GLN A 158 12.57 36.59 4.69
C GLN A 158 11.45 35.62 4.38
N VAL A 159 11.31 34.59 5.22
CA VAL A 159 10.17 33.68 5.19
C VAL A 159 9.37 33.80 6.48
N TYR A 160 8.06 33.69 6.33
CA TYR A 160 7.14 33.43 7.43
C TYR A 160 6.96 31.93 7.59
N LEU A 161 7.23 31.44 8.79
CA LEU A 161 7.05 30.04 9.18
C LEU A 161 5.81 29.91 10.05
N GLU A 162 4.99 28.91 9.77
CA GLU A 162 3.97 28.40 10.69
C GLU A 162 4.26 26.93 10.95
N GLY A 163 4.12 26.48 12.21
CA GLY A 163 4.46 25.11 12.59
C GLY A 163 3.47 24.52 13.56
N ILE A 164 3.28 23.21 13.46
CA ILE A 164 2.50 22.42 14.39
C ILE A 164 3.17 21.07 14.61
N VAL A 165 3.00 20.50 15.80
CA VAL A 165 3.46 19.14 16.07
C VAL A 165 2.41 18.13 15.58
N ILE A 166 2.87 17.03 15.00
CA ILE A 166 2.06 15.92 14.51
C ILE A 166 2.63 14.59 15.04
N GLU A 167 1.93 13.48 14.74
CA GLU A 167 2.38 12.12 15.05
C GLU A 167 2.77 11.90 16.54
N ASN A 168 1.84 12.19 17.47
CA ASN A 168 2.06 12.04 18.93
C ASN A 168 3.33 12.75 19.43
N ASP A 169 3.54 13.96 18.95
CA ASP A 169 4.63 14.83 19.34
C ASP A 169 6.04 14.44 18.88
N THR A 170 6.13 13.61 17.84
CA THR A 170 7.41 13.15 17.30
C THR A 170 7.93 14.01 16.15
N LYS A 171 7.04 14.66 15.39
CA LYS A 171 7.42 15.46 14.22
C LYS A 171 6.77 16.84 14.22
N CYS A 172 7.43 17.79 13.59
CA CYS A 172 6.92 19.14 13.38
C CYS A 172 6.67 19.37 11.89
N LEU A 173 5.41 19.65 11.53
CA LEU A 173 5.04 20.10 10.20
C LEU A 173 5.18 21.61 10.13
N LEU A 174 6.03 22.08 9.22
CA LEU A 174 6.25 23.49 8.92
C LEU A 174 5.67 23.86 7.56
N SER A 175 5.04 25.03 7.50
CA SER A 175 4.75 25.74 6.26
C SER A 175 5.58 27.02 6.18
N MET A 176 5.99 27.38 4.96
CA MET A 176 6.88 28.50 4.68
C MET A 176 6.36 29.32 3.52
N ILE A 177 6.35 30.63 3.69
CA ILE A 177 5.98 31.59 2.64
C ILE A 177 7.05 32.67 2.58
N ASN A 178 7.59 32.94 1.39
CA ASN A 178 8.47 34.07 1.17
C ASN A 178 7.67 35.38 1.29
N VAL A 179 8.06 36.23 2.25
CA VAL A 179 7.39 37.51 2.54
C VAL A 179 8.21 38.72 2.12
N SER A 180 9.34 38.52 1.44
CA SER A 180 10.27 39.58 1.04
C SER A 180 9.69 40.59 0.04
N GLN A 181 8.58 40.23 -0.63
CA GLN A 181 7.89 41.09 -1.60
C GLN A 181 6.60 41.73 -1.05
N LEU A 182 6.20 41.43 0.19
CA LEU A 182 5.03 42.03 0.82
C LEU A 182 5.47 43.33 1.51
N LYS A 183 5.36 44.44 0.78
CA LYS A 183 5.49 45.81 1.32
C LYS A 183 4.21 46.26 2.00
#